data_AF-A0A060HI45-F1
#
_entry.id   AF-A0A060HI45-F1
#
_cell.length_a   1.000
_cell.length_b   1.000
_cell.length_c   1.000
_cell.angle_alpha   90.00
_cell.angle_beta   90.00
_cell.angle_gamma   90.00
#
_symmetry.space_group_name_H-M   'P 1'
#
loop_
_entity.id
_entity.type
_entity.pdbx_description
1 polymer ?
#
loop_
_entity_poly.entity_id
_entity_poly.type
_entity_poly.pdbx_seq_one_letter_code
_entity_poly.pdbx_strand_id
1 'polypeptide(L)'
;MTTRMSTTKHETTKLTNSTYDIIRALEKDADFLYSTVDKYIDDANKENRSDLVDVWNTMKHDKERHVQMLREALAKEAKEERLK
;
A
#
# COMPACT_ATOMS: atom_id res chain seq x y z
N MET A 1 41.36 -9.16 26.33
CA MET A 1 40.83 -10.10 25.33
C MET A 1 39.36 -9.76 25.12
N THR A 2 38.98 -9.64 23.85
CA THR A 2 37.82 -8.90 23.33
C THR A 2 36.48 -9.53 23.68
N THR A 3 35.55 -8.73 24.21
CA THR A 3 34.14 -9.08 24.42
C THR A 3 33.50 -9.44 23.09
N ARG A 4 33.09 -10.70 22.94
CA ARG A 4 32.34 -11.19 21.79
C ARG A 4 30.92 -10.64 21.92
N MET A 5 30.58 -9.62 21.13
CA MET A 5 29.19 -9.20 20.95
C MET A 5 28.45 -10.35 20.28
N SER A 6 27.67 -11.08 21.08
CA SER A 6 26.70 -12.06 20.60
C SER A 6 25.64 -11.29 19.80
N THR A 7 25.71 -11.38 18.48
CA THR A 7 24.68 -10.91 17.56
C THR A 7 23.35 -11.53 17.94
N THR A 8 22.44 -10.72 18.47
CA THR A 8 21.06 -11.09 18.77
C THR A 8 20.40 -11.55 17.49
N LYS A 9 20.15 -12.86 17.39
CA LYS A 9 19.31 -13.44 16.34
C LYS A 9 17.88 -12.92 16.53
N HIS A 10 17.50 -11.90 15.78
CA HIS A 10 16.09 -11.61 15.55
C HIS A 10 15.52 -12.69 14.61
N GLU A 11 15.11 -13.80 15.21
CA GLU A 11 14.11 -14.72 14.65
C GLU A 11 12.74 -14.06 14.77
N THR A 12 12.53 -13.00 14.00
CA THR A 12 11.21 -12.42 13.75
C THR A 12 10.85 -12.85 12.34
N THR A 13 9.91 -13.79 12.18
CA THR A 13 9.18 -14.09 10.93
C THR A 13 9.43 -13.06 9.82
N LYS A 14 10.46 -13.29 9.01
CA LYS A 14 11.05 -12.23 8.17
C LYS A 14 10.27 -12.16 6.87
N LEU A 15 9.15 -11.43 6.87
CA LEU A 15 8.74 -10.79 5.62
C LEU A 15 9.97 -10.06 5.08
N THR A 16 10.26 -10.24 3.79
CA THR A 16 11.29 -9.43 3.16
C THR A 16 10.90 -7.94 3.30
N ASN A 17 11.90 -7.05 3.35
CA ASN A 17 11.61 -5.62 3.40
C ASN A 17 10.68 -5.20 2.23
N SER A 18 10.82 -5.82 1.05
CA SER A 18 9.94 -5.55 -0.10
C SER A 18 8.49 -5.98 0.15
N THR A 19 8.26 -7.16 0.73
CA THR A 19 6.90 -7.61 1.08
C THR A 19 6.25 -6.67 2.11
N TYR A 20 7.00 -6.24 3.11
CA TYR A 20 6.53 -5.27 4.10
C TYR A 20 6.20 -3.92 3.45
N ASP A 21 7.06 -3.42 2.56
CA ASP A 21 6.84 -2.16 1.85
C ASP A 21 5.59 -2.22 0.95
N ILE A 22 5.34 -3.36 0.29
CA ILE A 22 4.12 -3.60 -0.51
C ILE A 22 2.88 -3.54 0.37
N ILE A 23 2.88 -4.20 1.54
CA ILE A 23 1.74 -4.18 2.48
C ILE A 23 1.49 -2.76 2.99
N ARG A 24 2.55 -2.03 3.38
CA ARG A 24 2.44 -0.64 3.83
C ARG A 24 1.90 0.29 2.73
N ALA A 25 2.26 0.06 1.47
CA ALA A 25 1.70 0.81 0.35
C ALA A 25 0.22 0.47 0.13
N LEU A 26 -0.15 -0.81 0.22
CA LEU A 26 -1.55 -1.26 0.14
C LEU A 26 -2.43 -0.65 1.23
N GLU A 27 -1.94 -0.59 2.47
CA GLU A 27 -2.65 0.06 3.59
C GLU A 27 -2.96 1.52 3.28
N LYS A 28 -1.95 2.29 2.85
CA LYS A 28 -2.12 3.72 2.53
C LYS A 28 -3.09 3.95 1.39
N ASP A 29 -3.00 3.15 0.33
CA ASP A 29 -3.87 3.30 -0.83
C ASP A 29 -5.31 2.86 -0.49
N ALA A 30 -5.49 1.82 0.35
CA ALA A 30 -6.79 1.43 0.86
C ALA A 30 -7.41 2.52 1.76
N ASP A 31 -6.63 3.11 2.67
CA ASP A 31 -7.08 4.21 3.52
C ASP A 31 -7.59 5.38 2.67
N PHE A 32 -6.85 5.76 1.63
CA PHE A 32 -7.29 6.81 0.70
C PHE A 32 -8.60 6.45 0.01
N LEU A 33 -8.69 5.25 -0.57
CA LEU A 33 -9.84 4.79 -1.36
C LEU A 33 -11.12 4.64 -0.54
N TYR A 34 -11.04 4.10 0.67
CA TYR A 34 -12.23 3.74 1.47
C TYR A 34 -12.64 4.81 2.48
N SER A 35 -11.80 5.80 2.78
CA SER A 35 -12.10 6.76 3.86
C SER A 35 -11.99 8.24 3.48
N THR A 36 -11.25 8.55 2.42
CA THR A 36 -10.80 9.91 2.14
C THR A 36 -11.35 10.45 0.82
N VAL A 37 -11.16 9.72 -0.28
CA VAL A 37 -11.46 10.24 -1.62
C VAL A 37 -12.94 10.56 -1.83
N ASP A 38 -13.84 9.75 -1.30
CA ASP A 38 -15.29 10.00 -1.43
C ASP A 38 -15.72 11.28 -0.71
N LYS A 39 -15.09 11.61 0.44
CA LYS A 39 -15.34 12.88 1.13
C LYS A 39 -14.88 14.07 0.30
N TYR A 40 -13.72 13.95 -0.35
CA TYR A 40 -13.19 15.02 -1.20
C TYR A 40 -14.05 15.23 -2.45
N ILE A 41 -14.58 14.14 -3.03
CA ILE A 41 -15.56 14.21 -4.12
C ILE A 41 -16.85 14.88 -3.64
N ASP A 42 -17.37 14.50 -2.48
CA ASP A 42 -18.59 15.09 -1.92
C ASP A 42 -18.42 16.59 -1.64
N ASP A 43 -17.29 17.00 -1.07
CA ASP A 43 -17.02 18.41 -0.79
C ASP A 43 -16.86 19.22 -2.09
N ALA A 44 -16.15 18.70 -3.09
CA ALA A 44 -16.07 19.33 -4.41
C ALA A 44 -17.43 19.46 -5.10
N ASN A 45 -18.31 18.45 -4.95
CA ASN A 45 -19.69 18.51 -5.43
C ASN A 45 -20.50 19.61 -4.73
N LYS A 46 -20.40 19.72 -3.39
CA LYS A 46 -21.09 20.79 -2.62
C LYS A 46 -20.61 22.18 -3.03
N GLU A 47 -19.35 22.30 -3.42
CA GLU A 47 -18.75 23.55 -3.91
C GLU A 47 -19.03 23.82 -5.40
N ASN A 48 -19.76 22.93 -6.10
CA ASN A 48 -20.01 23.01 -7.55
C ASN A 48 -18.72 23.08 -8.39
N ARG A 49 -17.66 22.40 -7.95
CA ARG A 49 -16.35 22.34 -8.61
C ARG A 49 -16.19 21.04 -9.40
N SER A 50 -16.89 20.96 -10.53
CA SER A 50 -16.85 19.75 -11.38
C SER A 50 -15.43 19.41 -11.86
N ASP A 51 -14.59 20.42 -12.08
CA ASP A 51 -13.16 20.24 -12.39
C ASP A 51 -12.42 19.45 -11.30
N LEU A 52 -12.71 19.73 -10.03
CA LEU A 52 -12.11 19.01 -8.91
C LEU A 52 -12.70 17.61 -8.74
N VAL A 53 -14.00 17.45 -8.98
CA VAL A 53 -14.66 16.13 -8.98
C VAL A 53 -13.98 15.19 -9.98
N ASP A 54 -13.70 15.67 -11.19
CA ASP A 54 -13.03 14.87 -12.22
C ASP A 54 -11.58 14.50 -11.83
N VAL A 55 -10.85 15.43 -11.21
CA VAL A 55 -9.51 15.16 -10.67
C VAL A 55 -9.55 14.08 -9.58
N TRP A 56 -10.48 14.18 -8.62
CA TRP A 56 -10.58 13.21 -7.55
C TRP A 56 -11.01 11.83 -8.04
N ASN A 57 -11.93 11.75 -9.00
CA ASN A 57 -12.30 10.49 -9.65
C ASN A 57 -11.13 9.86 -10.41
N THR A 58 -10.33 10.67 -11.11
CA THR A 58 -9.12 10.19 -11.78
C THR A 58 -8.13 9.60 -10.78
N MET A 59 -7.86 10.32 -9.68
CA MET A 59 -6.99 9.83 -8.61
C MET A 59 -7.51 8.55 -7.96
N LYS A 60 -8.83 8.42 -7.78
CA LYS A 60 -9.48 7.20 -7.27
C LYS A 60 -9.18 6.01 -8.18
N HIS A 61 -9.42 6.15 -9.48
CA HIS A 61 -9.17 5.07 -10.45
C HIS A 61 -7.69 4.67 -10.54
N ASP A 62 -6.79 5.64 -10.52
CA ASP A 62 -5.35 5.35 -10.51
C ASP A 62 -4.93 4.57 -9.27
N LYS A 63 -5.50 4.92 -8.10
CA LYS A 63 -5.23 4.22 -6.84
C LYS A 63 -5.82 2.82 -6.80
N GLU A 64 -7.01 2.60 -7.38
CA GLU A 64 -7.57 1.25 -7.57
C GLU A 64 -6.62 0.38 -8.41
N ARG A 65 -6.07 0.94 -9.49
CA ARG A 65 -5.07 0.26 -10.32
C ARG A 65 -3.79 -0.05 -9.55
N HIS A 66 -3.27 0.89 -8.75
CA HIS A 66 -2.09 0.64 -7.91
C HIS A 66 -2.32 -0.51 -6.92
N VAL A 67 -3.47 -0.54 -6.24
CA VAL A 67 -3.83 -1.64 -5.33
C VAL A 67 -3.85 -2.97 -6.05
N GLN A 68 -4.42 -3.04 -7.26
CA GLN A 68 -4.43 -4.25 -8.06
C GLN A 68 -3.01 -4.72 -8.40
N MET A 69 -2.14 -3.82 -8.86
CA MET A 69 -0.74 -4.14 -9.19
C MET A 69 0.04 -4.64 -7.96
N LEU A 70 -0.15 -4.01 -6.81
CA LEU A 70 0.50 -4.40 -5.56
C LEU A 70 -0.01 -5.77 -5.06
N ARG A 71 -1.31 -6.07 -5.20
CA ARG A 71 -1.86 -7.41 -4.89
C ARG A 71 -1.27 -8.48 -5.78
N GLU A 72 -1.10 -8.20 -7.07
CA GLU A 72 -0.45 -9.12 -8.01
C GLU A 72 1.02 -9.36 -7.68
N ALA A 73 1.76 -8.30 -7.32
CA ALA A 73 3.15 -8.42 -6.87
C ALA A 73 3.25 -9.29 -5.61
N LEU A 74 2.39 -9.04 -4.61
CA LEU A 74 2.34 -9.82 -3.38
C LEU A 74 2.01 -11.30 -3.64
N ALA A 75 1.07 -11.57 -4.55
CA ALA A 75 0.70 -12.93 -4.93
C ALA A 75 1.84 -13.67 -5.65
N LYS A 76 2.69 -12.97 -6.41
CA LYS A 76 3.89 -13.53 -7.02
C LYS A 76 4.95 -13.86 -5.97
N GLU A 77 5.28 -12.91 -5.08
CA GLU A 77 6.23 -13.15 -3.99
C GLU A 77 5.80 -14.34 -3.13
N ALA A 78 4.52 -14.43 -2.76
CA ALA A 78 4.01 -15.55 -1.96
C ALA A 78 4.10 -16.91 -2.67
N LYS A 79 3.99 -16.95 -4.01
CA LYS A 79 4.19 -18.18 -4.79
C LYS A 79 5.66 -18.55 -4.88
N GLU A 80 6.54 -17.58 -5.07
CA GLU A 80 7.99 -17.78 -5.16
C GLU A 80 8.60 -18.20 -3.81
N GLU A 81 8.12 -17.66 -2.69
CA GLU A 81 8.53 -18.12 -1.35
C GLU A 81 8.08 -19.55 -1.05
N ARG A 82 6.93 -19.99 -1.58
CA ARG A 82 6.46 -21.38 -1.43
C ARG A 82 7.21 -22.39 -2.32
N LEU A 83 7.95 -21.91 -3.31
CA LEU A 83 8.74 -22.73 -4.26
C LEU A 83 10.24 -22.74 -3.93
N LYS A 84 10.67 -22.00 -2.88
CA LYS A 84 12.01 -22.05 -2.31
C LYS A 84 12.08 -23.07 -1.17
#